data_AF-A0A396RUJ2-F1
#
_entry.id   AF-A0A396RUJ2-F1
#
_cell.length_a   1.000
_cell.length_b   1.000
_cell.length_c   1.000
_cell.angle_alpha   90.00
_cell.angle_beta   90.00
_cell.angle_gamma   90.00
#
_symmetry.space_group_name_H-M   'P 1'
#
loop_
_entity.id
_entity.type
_entity.pdbx_description
1 polymer ?
#
loop_
_entity_poly.entity_id
_entity_poly.type
_entity_poly.pdbx_seq_one_letter_code
_entity_poly.pdbx_strand_id
1 'polypeptide(L)' 'MVVDARGMLCPWPAIRLARAIREGASGEIEVLADDPKAAGELAEVAAAAGWTFESGVGLFRVRRAA' A
#
# COMPACT_ATOMS: atom_id res chain seq x y z
N MET A 1 8.15 -6.55 2.65
CA MET A 1 7.51 -7.50 1.72
C MET A 1 6.99 -6.75 0.51
N VAL A 2 6.74 -7.42 -0.62
CA VAL A 2 6.23 -6.78 -1.85
C VAL A 2 4.77 -7.19 -2.11
N VAL A 3 3.93 -6.20 -2.45
CA VAL A 3 2.56 -6.38 -2.95
C VAL A 3 2.52 -5.86 -4.39
N ASP A 4 2.53 -6.77 -5.36
CA ASP A 4 2.53 -6.39 -6.78
C ASP A 4 1.12 -6.29 -7.36
N ALA A 5 0.55 -5.08 -7.38
CA ALA A 5 -0.80 -4.77 -7.86
C ALA A 5 -0.80 -4.03 -9.21
N ARG A 6 0.27 -4.13 -10.02
CA ARG A 6 0.30 -3.58 -11.37
C ARG A 6 -0.76 -4.21 -12.27
N GLY A 7 -1.30 -3.43 -13.20
CA GLY A 7 -2.41 -3.82 -14.07
C GLY A 7 -3.76 -3.94 -13.35
N MET A 8 -3.82 -3.61 -12.05
CA MET A 8 -5.06 -3.58 -11.29
C MET A 8 -5.52 -2.14 -11.08
N LEU A 9 -6.81 -1.87 -11.34
CA LEU A 9 -7.43 -0.59 -11.02
C LEU A 9 -8.03 -0.59 -9.62
N CYS A 10 -8.31 0.60 -9.11
CA CYS A 10 -9.14 0.87 -7.95
C CYS A 10 -10.36 -0.08 -7.91
N PRO A 11 -10.61 -0.77 -6.77
CA PRO A 11 -9.96 -0.60 -5.45
C PRO A 11 -8.86 -1.64 -5.13
N TRP A 12 -8.38 -2.40 -6.12
CA TRP A 12 -7.56 -3.59 -5.87
C TRP A 12 -6.21 -3.32 -5.17
N PRO A 13 -5.41 -2.29 -5.51
CA PRO A 13 -4.17 -1.99 -4.80
C PRO A 13 -4.39 -1.79 -3.29
N ALA A 14 -5.43 -1.03 -2.93
CA ALA A 14 -5.82 -0.74 -1.56
C ALA A 14 -6.23 -2.01 -0.80
N ILE A 15 -7.06 -2.85 -1.40
CA ILE A 15 -7.50 -4.13 -0.78
C ILE A 15 -6.30 -5.05 -0.50
N ARG A 16 -5.33 -5.11 -1.41
CA ARG A 16 -4.16 -5.98 -1.26
C ARG A 16 -3.19 -5.46 -0.22
N LEU A 17 -2.96 -4.15 -0.14
CA LEU A 17 -2.22 -3.54 0.96
C LEU A 17 -2.91 -3.84 2.31
N ALA A 18 -4.22 -3.59 2.41
CA ALA A 18 -4.97 -3.82 3.64
C ALA A 18 -4.90 -5.29 4.09
N ARG A 19 -4.92 -6.23 3.13
CA ARG A 19 -4.72 -7.65 3.40
C ARG A 19 -3.32 -7.94 3.97
N ALA A 20 -2.27 -7.42 3.35
CA ALA A 20 -0.89 -7.63 3.83
C ALA A 20 -0.69 -7.11 5.26
N ILE A 21 -1.27 -5.95 5.58
CA ILE A 21 -1.26 -5.40 6.95
C ILE A 21 -1.98 -6.34 7.92
N ARG A 22 -3.19 -6.80 7.58
CA ARG A 22 -3.98 -7.72 8.44
C ARG A 22 -3.33 -9.08 8.63
N GLU A 23 -2.62 -9.59 7.63
CA GLU A 23 -1.87 -10.85 7.69
C GLU A 23 -0.58 -10.73 8.51
N GLY A 24 -0.33 -9.57 9.13
CA GLY A 24 0.70 -9.42 10.14
C GLY A 24 2.06 -9.01 9.58
N ALA A 25 2.09 -8.25 8.47
CA ALA A 25 3.33 -7.66 7.97
C ALA A 25 4.14 -7.03 9.12
N SER A 26 5.39 -7.47 9.28
CA SER A 26 6.24 -7.14 10.42
C SER A 26 7.16 -5.95 10.20
N GLY A 27 7.24 -5.43 8.97
CA GLY A 27 8.11 -4.30 8.60
C GLY A 27 7.56 -3.57 7.38
N GLU A 28 8.45 -2.99 6.57
CA GLU A 28 8.09 -2.26 5.36
C GLU A 28 7.33 -3.14 4.34
N ILE A 29 6.28 -2.58 3.77
CA ILE A 29 5.55 -3.11 2.62
C ILE A 29 5.83 -2.20 1.42
N GLU A 30 6.38 -2.77 0.36
CA GLU A 30 6.51 -2.14 -0.95
C GLU A 30 5.31 -2.51 -1.80
N VAL A 31 4.57 -1.52 -2.30
CA VAL A 31 3.42 -1.73 -3.18
C VAL A 31 3.79 -1.26 -4.57
N LEU A 32 3.74 -2.17 -5.55
CA LEU A 32 3.88 -1.81 -6.97
C LEU A 32 2.47 -1.62 -7.54
N ALA A 33 2.16 -0.43 -8.06
CA ALA A 33 0.87 -0.14 -8.69
C ALA A 33 1.02 0.95 -9.74
N ASP A 34 0.33 0.80 -10.86
CA ASP A 34 0.34 1.71 -12.01
C ASP A 34 -0.98 2.47 -12.19
N ASP A 35 -1.98 2.19 -11.35
CA ASP A 35 -3.21 2.99 -11.28
C ASP A 35 -2.89 4.43 -10.80
N PRO A 36 -3.28 5.47 -11.56
CA PRO A 36 -3.09 6.86 -11.14
C PRO A 36 -3.76 7.21 -9.80
N LYS A 37 -4.77 6.45 -9.36
CA LYS A 37 -5.43 6.64 -8.05
C LYS A 37 -4.71 5.96 -6.89
N ALA A 38 -3.74 5.09 -7.16
CA ALA A 38 -3.10 4.27 -6.13
C ALA A 38 -2.51 5.11 -4.99
N ALA A 39 -1.88 6.25 -5.29
CA ALA A 39 -1.25 7.09 -4.26
C ALA A 39 -2.24 7.53 -3.16
N GLY A 40 -3.45 7.96 -3.55
CA GLY A 40 -4.47 8.41 -2.60
C GLY A 40 -5.03 7.25 -1.78
N GLU A 41 -5.46 6.18 -2.45
CA GLU A 41 -6.10 5.06 -1.78
C GLU A 41 -5.14 4.28 -0.86
N LEU A 42 -3.87 4.12 -1.27
CA LEU A 42 -2.86 3.47 -0.44
C LEU A 42 -2.52 4.31 0.80
N ALA A 43 -2.49 5.64 0.66
CA ALA A 43 -2.29 6.54 1.80
C ALA A 43 -3.45 6.45 2.81
N GLU A 44 -4.69 6.41 2.33
CA GLU A 44 -5.88 6.24 3.18
C GLU A 44 -5.86 4.90 3.93
N VAL A 45 -5.54 3.80 3.25
CA VAL A 45 -5.40 2.48 3.89
C VAL A 45 -4.29 2.47 4.95
N ALA A 46 -3.12 3.05 4.62
CA ALA A 46 -2.01 3.13 5.56
C ALA A 46 -2.40 3.93 6.81
N ALA A 47 -2.97 5.12 6.63
CA ALA A 47 -3.43 5.98 7.72
C ALA A 47 -4.49 5.30 8.60
N ALA A 48 -5.48 4.66 7.99
CA ALA A 48 -6.53 3.93 8.71
C ALA A 48 -5.98 2.76 9.55
N ALA A 49 -4.85 2.18 9.14
CA ALA A 49 -4.18 1.12 9.87
C ALA A 49 -3.16 1.61 10.92
N GLY A 50 -2.89 2.92 11.01
CA GLY A 50 -1.84 3.47 11.87
C GLY A 50 -0.42 3.27 11.30
N TRP A 51 -0.30 3.20 9.98
CA TRP A 51 0.98 3.07 9.26
C TRP A 51 1.34 4.39 8.60
N THR A 52 2.64 4.59 8.39
CA THR A 52 3.20 5.69 7.61
C THR A 52 3.26 5.30 6.12
N PHE A 53 3.08 6.30 5.26
CA PHE A 53 3.05 6.14 3.80
C PHE A 53 4.05 7.07 3.14
N GLU A 54 4.79 6.53 2.17
CA GLU A 54 5.71 7.26 1.31
C GLU A 54 5.30 7.02 -0.14
N SER A 55 4.98 8.11 -0.84
CA SER A 55 4.59 8.06 -2.25
C SER A 55 5.80 7.93 -3.16
N GLY A 56 5.62 7.27 -4.31
CA GLY A 56 6.60 7.20 -5.39
C GLY A 56 5.93 6.96 -6.73
N VAL A 57 6.72 6.96 -7.81
CA VAL A 57 6.21 6.71 -9.16
C VAL A 57 6.17 5.20 -9.40
N GLY A 58 5.00 4.60 -9.28
CA GLY A 58 4.79 3.17 -9.52
C GLY A 58 5.22 2.24 -8.37
N LEU A 59 5.93 2.76 -7.37
CA LEU A 59 6.35 2.08 -6.15
C LEU A 59 6.02 2.96 -4.94
N PHE A 60 5.30 2.40 -3.98
CA PHE A 60 4.90 3.05 -2.74
C PHE A 60 5.46 2.27 -1.55
N ARG A 61 5.82 2.95 -0.46
CA ARG A 61 6.28 2.30 0.77
C ARG A 61 5.33 2.57 1.92
N VAL A 62 5.02 1.52 2.67
CA VAL A 62 4.14 1.57 3.84
C VAL A 62 4.87 0.93 5.02
N ARG A 63 5.04 1.67 6.12
CA ARG A 63 5.81 1.23 7.30
C ARG A 63 4.99 1.41 8.56
N ARG A 64 5.21 0.58 9.59
CA ARG A 64 4.60 0.82 10.91
C ARG A 64 4.99 2.21 11.42
N ALA A 65 4.05 2.89 12.06
CA ALA A 65 4.39 4.04 12.89
C ALA A 65 5.28 3.57 14.05
N ALA A 66 6.28 4.38 14.40
CA ALA A 66 7.19 4.11 15.52
C ALA A 66 6.49 4.27 16.87
#